data_AF-A0A640SYL0-F1
#
_entry.id   AF-A0A640SYL0-F1
#
_cell.length_a   1.000
_cell.length_b   1.000
_cell.length_c   1.000
_cell.angle_alpha   90.00
_cell.angle_beta   90.00
_cell.angle_gamma   90.00
#
_symmetry.space_group_name_H-M   'P 1'
#
loop_
_entity.id
_entity.type
_entity.pdbx_description
1 polymer ?
#
loop_
_entity_poly.entity_id
_entity_poly.type
_entity_poly.pdbx_seq_one_letter_code
_entity_poly.pdbx_strand_id
1 'polypeptide(L)'
;MNTHRTPHRLVSRAATAAALATALGLGTVPTATAAPSAAPLTARPTGLDGGWHHDGLHLTAAENKKVDGFAARARRAERTISPAVRAAARISHAELVGFDQRLKSPDSLKRKVATRLRETPGQTVDAALRTINDAVRFTLQWPAGTYSQGVHTAAGLLSTWGNDSARWTNTWNRPAGYKAINSVWRAPRSGQLFEVQFHTPESKAAQLETHKLYEEQRLPGTPPARVRELQEQQNAIFAAVPVPPGAGRLTAPARRLPSPDPARRLPAPAPAPAG
;
A
#
# COMPACT_ATOMS: atom_id res chain seq x y z
N MET A 1 2.52 52.38 61.94
CA MET A 1 2.25 52.05 60.52
C MET A 1 3.59 51.84 59.83
N ASN A 2 4.06 50.59 59.76
CA ASN A 2 5.28 50.21 59.06
C ASN A 2 4.96 48.93 58.29
N THR A 3 4.95 48.98 56.96
CA THR A 3 4.97 47.78 56.12
C THR A 3 5.97 47.96 55.00
N HIS A 4 6.88 46.99 54.96
CA HIS A 4 8.02 46.89 54.08
C HIS A 4 7.62 46.61 52.62
N ARG A 5 8.33 47.26 51.69
CA ARG A 5 8.44 46.88 50.27
C ARG A 5 9.10 45.50 50.15
N THR A 6 8.44 44.58 49.45
CA THR A 6 9.02 43.33 48.92
C THR A 6 9.24 43.47 47.41
N PRO A 7 10.41 43.12 46.86
CA PRO A 7 10.61 43.03 45.41
C PRO A 7 10.20 41.65 44.88
N HIS A 8 9.39 41.65 43.82
CA HIS A 8 9.06 40.46 43.04
C HIS A 8 10.30 39.97 42.25
N ARG A 9 10.75 38.75 42.55
CA ARG A 9 11.72 38.01 41.71
C ARG A 9 10.99 37.38 40.52
N LEU A 10 11.34 37.84 39.32
CA LEU A 10 11.07 37.13 38.06
C LEU A 10 12.05 35.95 37.96
N VAL A 11 11.54 34.73 37.80
CA VAL A 11 12.35 33.55 37.49
C VAL A 11 11.99 33.12 36.07
N SER A 12 12.81 33.53 35.10
CA SER A 12 12.89 32.92 33.78
C SER A 12 13.56 31.56 33.92
N ARG A 13 12.89 30.48 33.50
CA ARG A 13 13.53 29.17 33.31
C ARG A 13 13.94 29.03 31.85
N ALA A 14 15.24 29.11 31.64
CA ALA A 14 15.94 28.88 30.39
C ALA A 14 15.86 27.39 29.97
N ALA A 15 15.77 27.18 28.65
CA ALA A 15 15.88 25.89 28.00
C ALA A 15 17.35 25.47 27.91
N THR A 16 17.68 24.28 28.42
CA THR A 16 18.96 23.63 28.19
C THR A 16 18.88 22.77 26.94
N ALA A 17 19.40 23.29 25.82
CA ALA A 17 19.81 22.51 24.67
C ALA A 17 21.29 22.18 24.84
N ALA A 18 21.62 20.91 25.04
CA ALA A 18 23.00 20.43 25.02
C ALA A 18 23.37 20.04 23.59
N ALA A 19 24.33 20.78 23.03
CA ALA A 19 25.05 20.44 21.81
C ALA A 19 26.19 19.46 22.14
N LEU A 20 26.45 18.52 21.22
CA LEU A 20 27.71 17.78 21.14
C LEU A 20 28.10 17.60 19.67
N ALA A 21 28.94 18.52 19.20
CA ALA A 21 30.00 18.26 18.22
C ALA A 21 31.27 17.97 19.05
N THR A 22 32.28 17.19 18.67
CA THR A 22 32.94 16.96 17.38
C THR A 22 33.99 15.87 17.62
N ALA A 23 34.35 15.06 16.61
CA ALA A 23 35.75 14.68 16.36
C ALA A 23 35.91 14.02 14.99
N LEU A 24 36.84 14.58 14.20
CA LEU A 24 37.32 14.09 12.91
C LEU A 24 38.14 12.81 13.07
N GLY A 25 37.95 11.87 12.15
CA GLY A 25 38.84 10.74 11.93
C GLY A 25 38.93 10.46 10.43
N LEU A 26 40.07 10.81 9.84
CA LEU A 26 40.47 10.45 8.50
C LEU A 26 40.54 8.92 8.38
N GLY A 27 39.67 8.36 7.55
CA GLY A 27 39.70 6.96 7.18
C GLY A 27 39.13 6.83 5.78
N THR A 28 40.01 6.53 4.82
CA THR A 28 39.67 6.20 3.44
C THR A 28 38.66 5.05 3.41
N VAL A 29 37.39 5.36 3.19
CA VAL A 29 36.38 4.33 2.89
C VAL A 29 36.59 3.86 1.46
N PRO A 30 36.83 2.56 1.20
CA PRO A 30 36.88 2.06 -0.16
C PRO A 30 35.50 2.27 -0.77
N THR A 31 35.47 2.93 -1.92
CA THR A 31 34.33 2.94 -2.84
C THR A 31 34.01 1.50 -3.20
N ALA A 32 33.06 0.90 -2.50
CA ALA A 32 32.44 -0.35 -2.91
C ALA A 32 31.56 -0.03 -4.12
N THR A 33 32.18 -0.05 -5.30
CA THR A 33 31.49 -0.14 -6.58
C THR A 33 30.61 -1.38 -6.52
N ALA A 34 29.30 -1.18 -6.31
CA ALA A 34 28.34 -2.25 -6.47
C ALA A 34 28.33 -2.63 -7.95
N ALA A 35 29.15 -3.62 -8.30
CA ALA A 35 29.11 -4.26 -9.59
C ALA A 35 27.69 -4.83 -9.83
N PRO A 36 27.15 -4.73 -11.04
CA PRO A 36 25.86 -5.30 -11.35
C PRO A 36 26.01 -6.82 -11.27
N SER A 37 25.40 -7.45 -10.26
CA SER A 37 25.17 -8.90 -10.31
C SER A 37 24.04 -9.14 -11.31
N ALA A 38 24.39 -9.07 -12.60
CA ALA A 38 23.62 -9.65 -13.67
C ALA A 38 23.86 -11.17 -13.65
N ALA A 39 23.32 -11.83 -12.62
CA ALA A 39 23.05 -13.25 -12.73
C ALA A 39 21.88 -13.39 -13.72
N PRO A 40 21.99 -14.23 -14.77
CA PRO A 40 20.85 -14.48 -15.62
C PRO A 40 19.75 -15.08 -14.74
N LEU A 41 18.57 -14.44 -14.74
CA LEU A 41 17.35 -15.05 -14.25
C LEU A 41 17.10 -16.27 -15.13
N THR A 42 17.67 -17.39 -14.75
CA THR A 42 17.32 -18.69 -15.29
C THR A 42 15.84 -18.89 -14.97
N ALA A 43 15.01 -18.72 -15.99
CA ALA A 43 13.64 -19.19 -15.96
C ALA A 43 13.71 -20.69 -15.67
N ARG A 44 13.47 -21.07 -14.40
CA ARG A 44 13.29 -22.48 -14.05
C ARG A 44 12.09 -23.01 -14.84
N PRO A 45 12.13 -24.28 -15.27
CA PRO A 45 11.23 -24.77 -16.31
C PRO A 45 9.80 -24.69 -15.80
N THR A 46 8.92 -24.09 -16.60
CA THR A 46 7.54 -24.58 -16.69
C THR A 46 7.63 -26.11 -16.77
N GLY A 47 6.94 -26.85 -15.91
CA GLY A 47 6.84 -28.30 -16.07
C GLY A 47 6.48 -28.63 -17.51
N LEU A 48 6.94 -29.76 -18.05
CA LEU A 48 6.71 -30.19 -19.44
C LEU A 48 5.21 -30.22 -19.81
N ASP A 49 4.36 -30.20 -18.79
CA ASP A 49 2.92 -30.21 -18.71
C ASP A 49 2.27 -28.81 -18.59
N GLY A 50 3.05 -27.73 -18.48
CA GLY A 50 2.54 -26.34 -18.38
C GLY A 50 2.06 -25.93 -16.99
N GLY A 51 2.26 -26.76 -15.97
CA GLY A 51 2.03 -26.45 -14.56
C GLY A 51 3.07 -25.50 -13.95
N TRP A 52 2.82 -25.05 -12.71
CA TRP A 52 3.75 -24.23 -11.94
C TRP A 52 3.99 -24.84 -10.57
N HIS A 53 5.25 -24.88 -10.12
CA HIS A 53 5.66 -25.43 -8.83
C HIS A 53 6.75 -24.56 -8.18
N HIS A 54 6.65 -24.33 -6.87
CA HIS A 54 7.65 -23.60 -6.09
C HIS A 54 7.45 -23.87 -4.59
N ASP A 55 8.48 -24.27 -3.84
CA ASP A 55 8.44 -24.48 -2.39
C ASP A 55 7.22 -25.28 -1.88
N GLY A 56 6.91 -26.41 -2.54
CA GLY A 56 5.78 -27.28 -2.19
C GLY A 56 4.40 -26.71 -2.55
N LEU A 57 4.33 -25.52 -3.14
CA LEU A 57 3.12 -24.99 -3.78
C LEU A 57 3.05 -25.47 -5.23
N HIS A 58 1.84 -25.70 -5.71
CA HIS A 58 1.60 -26.11 -7.09
C HIS A 58 0.34 -25.45 -7.66
N LEU A 59 0.32 -25.30 -9.00
CA LEU A 59 -0.84 -25.01 -9.80
C LEU A 59 -0.84 -25.96 -11.00
N THR A 60 -2.00 -26.55 -11.30
CA THR A 60 -2.18 -27.32 -12.54
C THR A 60 -1.99 -26.41 -13.76
N ALA A 61 -1.79 -27.00 -14.94
CA ALA A 61 -1.62 -26.23 -16.17
C ALA A 61 -2.80 -25.29 -16.48
N ALA A 62 -4.04 -25.76 -16.25
CA ALA A 62 -5.25 -24.96 -16.46
C ALA A 62 -5.31 -23.77 -15.48
N GLU A 63 -4.96 -23.99 -14.23
CA GLU A 63 -4.90 -22.95 -13.20
C GLU A 63 -3.80 -21.93 -13.48
N ASN A 64 -2.60 -22.41 -13.82
CA ASN A 64 -1.46 -21.59 -14.20
C ASN A 64 -1.82 -20.66 -15.38
N LYS A 65 -2.48 -21.20 -16.41
CA LYS A 65 -2.98 -20.42 -17.56
C LYS A 65 -3.97 -19.33 -17.14
N LYS A 66 -4.85 -19.59 -16.17
CA LYS A 66 -5.77 -18.56 -15.63
C LYS A 66 -5.01 -17.45 -14.91
N VAL A 67 -3.99 -17.78 -14.12
CA VAL A 67 -3.14 -16.80 -13.43
C VAL A 67 -2.35 -15.94 -14.43
N ASP A 68 -1.77 -16.56 -15.45
CA ASP A 68 -1.06 -15.83 -16.53
C ASP A 68 -2.00 -14.91 -17.30
N GLY A 69 -3.22 -15.38 -17.61
CA GLY A 69 -4.27 -14.56 -18.22
C GLY A 69 -4.67 -13.36 -17.35
N PHE A 70 -4.76 -13.55 -16.03
CA PHE A 70 -5.00 -12.46 -15.08
C PHE A 70 -3.83 -11.46 -15.04
N ALA A 71 -2.59 -11.93 -14.97
CA ALA A 71 -1.40 -11.08 -14.98
C ALA A 71 -1.33 -10.22 -16.27
N ALA A 72 -1.66 -10.81 -17.43
CA ALA A 72 -1.72 -10.09 -18.70
C ALA A 72 -2.81 -9.02 -18.71
N ARG A 73 -4.00 -9.29 -18.14
CA ARG A 73 -5.08 -8.29 -17.98
C ARG A 73 -4.65 -7.15 -17.05
N ALA A 74 -4.05 -7.47 -15.91
CA ALA A 74 -3.54 -6.48 -14.97
C ALA A 74 -2.49 -5.56 -15.63
N ARG A 75 -1.54 -6.12 -16.39
CA ARG A 75 -0.56 -5.35 -17.17
C ARG A 75 -1.19 -4.46 -18.23
N ARG A 76 -2.25 -4.92 -18.92
CA ARG A 76 -2.97 -4.07 -19.88
C ARG A 76 -3.69 -2.92 -19.19
N ALA A 77 -4.38 -3.19 -18.09
CA ALA A 77 -5.08 -2.18 -17.31
C ALA A 77 -4.12 -1.13 -16.71
N GLU A 78 -2.96 -1.57 -16.21
CA GLU A 78 -1.94 -0.70 -15.62
C GLU A 78 -1.53 0.46 -16.54
N ARG A 79 -1.47 0.26 -17.87
CA ARG A 79 -1.15 1.33 -18.84
C ARG A 79 -2.09 2.53 -18.76
N THR A 80 -3.34 2.31 -18.32
CA THR A 80 -4.32 3.38 -18.11
C THR A 80 -4.36 3.88 -16.67
N ILE A 81 -4.03 3.03 -15.70
CA ILE A 81 -4.05 3.36 -14.26
C ILE A 81 -2.84 4.23 -13.89
N SER A 82 -1.65 3.87 -14.35
CA SER A 82 -0.40 4.55 -14.00
C SER A 82 -0.38 6.04 -14.36
N PRO A 83 -0.82 6.49 -15.55
CA PRO A 83 -0.91 7.92 -15.85
C PRO A 83 -1.81 8.68 -14.87
N ALA A 84 -2.96 8.11 -14.49
CA ALA A 84 -3.87 8.73 -13.53
C ALA A 84 -3.20 8.83 -12.14
N VAL A 85 -2.61 7.75 -11.63
CA VAL A 85 -1.94 7.78 -10.32
C VAL A 85 -0.75 8.74 -10.31
N ARG A 86 0.06 8.79 -11.38
CA ARG A 86 1.16 9.76 -11.52
C ARG A 86 0.67 11.21 -11.55
N ALA A 87 -0.44 11.47 -12.23
CA ALA A 87 -1.05 12.80 -12.24
C ALA A 87 -1.57 13.19 -10.86
N ALA A 88 -2.28 12.28 -10.17
CA ALA A 88 -2.71 12.50 -8.79
C ALA A 88 -1.53 12.77 -7.85
N ALA A 89 -0.44 11.99 -7.97
CA ALA A 89 0.79 12.19 -7.20
C ALA A 89 1.36 13.60 -7.44
N ARG A 90 1.51 14.02 -8.70
CA ARG A 90 2.05 15.34 -9.04
C ARG A 90 1.19 16.48 -8.49
N ILE A 91 -0.12 16.43 -8.72
CA ILE A 91 -1.06 17.50 -8.31
C ILE A 91 -1.17 17.58 -6.78
N SER A 92 -1.10 16.45 -6.09
CA SER A 92 -1.11 16.41 -4.62
C SER A 92 0.27 16.59 -3.98
N HIS A 93 1.32 16.82 -4.77
CA HIS A 93 2.71 16.92 -4.31
C HIS A 93 3.21 15.68 -3.56
N ALA A 94 2.76 14.50 -3.97
CA ALA A 94 3.24 13.22 -3.48
C ALA A 94 4.53 12.79 -4.20
N GLU A 95 5.43 12.16 -3.47
CA GLU A 95 6.44 11.29 -4.05
C GLU A 95 5.81 9.93 -4.39
N LEU A 96 6.05 9.44 -5.62
CA LEU A 96 5.61 8.13 -6.07
C LEU A 96 6.75 7.12 -5.89
N VAL A 97 6.74 6.42 -4.76
CA VAL A 97 7.83 5.54 -4.33
C VAL A 97 7.67 4.14 -4.93
N GLY A 98 8.77 3.57 -5.43
CA GLY A 98 8.80 2.17 -5.89
C GLY A 98 7.98 1.90 -7.15
N PHE A 99 7.83 2.88 -8.03
CA PHE A 99 7.01 2.77 -9.25
C PHE A 99 7.42 1.59 -10.16
N ASP A 100 8.69 1.21 -10.18
CA ASP A 100 9.16 0.06 -10.97
C ASP A 100 8.57 -1.28 -10.49
N GLN A 101 8.12 -1.34 -9.22
CA GLN A 101 7.49 -2.50 -8.60
C GLN A 101 5.95 -2.50 -8.68
N ARG A 102 5.37 -1.55 -9.45
CA ARG A 102 3.92 -1.36 -9.55
C ARG A 102 3.15 -2.58 -10.05
N LEU A 103 3.80 -3.42 -10.85
CA LEU A 103 3.25 -4.70 -11.30
C LEU A 103 3.82 -5.83 -10.46
N LYS A 104 2.94 -6.68 -9.92
CA LYS A 104 3.38 -7.91 -9.26
C LYS A 104 3.97 -8.87 -10.30
N SER A 105 5.09 -9.52 -9.98
CA SER A 105 5.69 -10.49 -10.91
C SER A 105 4.76 -11.69 -11.13
N PRO A 106 4.78 -12.32 -12.32
CA PRO A 106 3.98 -13.51 -12.60
C PRO A 106 4.20 -14.61 -11.56
N ASP A 107 5.46 -14.89 -11.21
CA ASP A 107 5.80 -15.91 -10.21
C ASP A 107 5.22 -15.58 -8.83
N SER A 108 5.28 -14.32 -8.39
CA SER A 108 4.68 -13.91 -7.12
C SER A 108 3.14 -13.98 -7.14
N LEU A 109 2.50 -13.79 -8.30
CA LEU A 109 1.06 -14.01 -8.44
C LEU A 109 0.71 -15.50 -8.33
N LYS A 110 1.46 -16.37 -9.01
CA LYS A 110 1.29 -17.83 -8.95
C LYS A 110 1.45 -18.35 -7.53
N ARG A 111 2.52 -17.92 -6.84
CA ARG A 111 2.74 -18.24 -5.42
C ARG A 111 1.58 -17.78 -4.55
N LYS A 112 1.12 -16.54 -4.71
CA LYS A 112 -0.01 -15.99 -3.93
C LYS A 112 -1.31 -16.78 -4.15
N VAL A 113 -1.60 -17.18 -5.39
CA VAL A 113 -2.78 -17.98 -5.71
C VAL A 113 -2.64 -19.38 -5.11
N ALA A 114 -1.52 -20.05 -5.33
CA ALA A 114 -1.28 -21.41 -4.83
C ALA A 114 -1.33 -21.48 -3.29
N THR A 115 -0.71 -20.51 -2.61
CA THR A 115 -0.79 -20.38 -1.13
C THR A 115 -2.25 -20.29 -0.69
N ARG A 116 -3.06 -19.45 -1.34
CA ARG A 116 -4.47 -19.28 -0.99
C ARG A 116 -5.30 -20.55 -1.22
N LEU A 117 -5.08 -21.27 -2.32
CA LEU A 117 -5.77 -22.55 -2.57
C LEU A 117 -5.43 -23.59 -1.49
N ARG A 118 -4.19 -23.62 -1.03
CA ARG A 118 -3.75 -24.50 0.06
C ARG A 118 -4.38 -24.10 1.40
N GLU A 119 -4.46 -22.81 1.70
CA GLU A 119 -5.02 -22.29 2.95
C GLU A 119 -6.55 -22.34 2.99
N THR A 120 -7.22 -22.42 1.84
CA THR A 120 -8.69 -22.48 1.74
C THR A 120 -9.11 -23.63 0.83
N PRO A 121 -9.13 -24.88 1.35
CA PRO A 121 -9.56 -26.05 0.59
C PRO A 121 -10.95 -25.85 -0.03
N GLY A 122 -11.11 -26.22 -1.30
CA GLY A 122 -12.36 -26.06 -2.06
C GLY A 122 -12.54 -24.70 -2.74
N GLN A 123 -11.66 -23.72 -2.50
CA GLN A 123 -11.67 -22.46 -3.25
C GLN A 123 -11.20 -22.67 -4.70
N THR A 124 -11.88 -22.06 -5.67
CA THR A 124 -11.44 -22.08 -7.08
C THR A 124 -10.40 -20.99 -7.37
N VAL A 125 -9.56 -21.20 -8.39
CA VAL A 125 -8.61 -20.15 -8.86
C VAL A 125 -9.31 -18.85 -9.23
N ASP A 126 -10.48 -18.91 -9.86
CA ASP A 126 -11.21 -17.69 -10.22
C ASP A 126 -11.68 -16.92 -8.97
N ALA A 127 -12.11 -17.63 -7.93
CA ALA A 127 -12.43 -17.02 -6.65
C ALA A 127 -11.19 -16.42 -5.97
N ALA A 128 -10.06 -17.14 -5.97
CA ALA A 128 -8.80 -16.63 -5.44
C ALA A 128 -8.35 -15.35 -6.18
N LEU A 129 -8.34 -15.35 -7.52
CA LEU A 129 -7.95 -14.22 -8.35
C LEU A 129 -8.83 -12.97 -8.12
N ARG A 130 -10.14 -13.15 -7.89
CA ARG A 130 -11.06 -12.02 -7.60
C ARG A 130 -10.69 -11.24 -6.33
N THR A 131 -9.96 -11.85 -5.41
CA THR A 131 -9.52 -11.21 -4.17
C THR A 131 -8.18 -10.47 -4.30
N ILE A 132 -7.45 -10.70 -5.39
CA ILE A 132 -6.15 -10.06 -5.62
C ILE A 132 -6.37 -8.62 -6.10
N ASN A 133 -5.99 -7.68 -5.25
CA ASN A 133 -6.10 -6.24 -5.48
C ASN A 133 -4.73 -5.56 -5.71
N ASP A 134 -3.63 -6.23 -5.37
CA ASP A 134 -2.26 -5.72 -5.40
C ASP A 134 -1.46 -6.18 -6.64
N ALA A 135 -2.15 -6.68 -7.68
CA ALA A 135 -1.51 -7.01 -8.96
C ALA A 135 -0.97 -5.76 -9.67
N VAL A 136 -1.68 -4.64 -9.49
CA VAL A 136 -1.25 -3.28 -9.81
C VAL A 136 -1.27 -2.49 -8.49
N ARG A 137 -0.16 -1.89 -8.09
CA ARG A 137 -0.03 -1.22 -6.78
C ARG A 137 0.85 0.01 -6.85
N PHE A 138 0.55 1.01 -6.04
CA PHE A 138 1.32 2.24 -5.94
C PHE A 138 1.51 2.64 -4.48
N THR A 139 2.59 3.35 -4.19
CA THR A 139 2.80 4.01 -2.89
C THR A 139 2.99 5.49 -3.14
N LEU A 140 2.11 6.30 -2.54
CA LEU A 140 2.25 7.75 -2.51
C LEU A 140 2.72 8.17 -1.12
N GLN A 141 3.69 9.07 -1.09
CA GLN A 141 4.35 9.53 0.12
C GLN A 141 4.33 11.05 0.21
N TRP A 142 4.05 11.56 1.40
CA TRP A 142 4.07 12.99 1.71
C TRP A 142 4.77 13.24 3.05
N PRO A 143 5.45 14.39 3.22
CA PRO A 143 5.86 14.86 4.54
C PRO A 143 4.67 14.92 5.52
N ALA A 144 4.92 14.66 6.80
CA ALA A 144 3.85 14.60 7.81
C ALA A 144 2.96 15.86 7.84
N GLY A 145 3.54 17.06 7.68
CA GLY A 145 2.79 18.31 7.69
C GLY A 145 1.80 18.48 6.54
N THR A 146 2.04 17.84 5.39
CA THR A 146 1.18 17.94 4.20
C THR A 146 0.41 16.65 3.89
N TYR A 147 0.67 15.58 4.63
CA TYR A 147 0.10 14.24 4.42
C TYR A 147 -1.42 14.25 4.25
N SER A 148 -2.17 14.81 5.20
CA SER A 148 -3.63 14.72 5.16
C SER A 148 -4.25 15.46 3.98
N GLN A 149 -3.71 16.63 3.64
CA GLN A 149 -4.14 17.39 2.48
C GLN A 149 -3.77 16.69 1.17
N GLY A 150 -2.56 16.12 1.11
CA GLY A 150 -2.09 15.34 -0.03
C GLY A 150 -2.97 14.12 -0.30
N VAL A 151 -3.27 13.33 0.74
CA VAL A 151 -4.16 12.17 0.64
C VAL A 151 -5.56 12.59 0.19
N HIS A 152 -6.15 13.62 0.80
CA HIS A 152 -7.47 14.10 0.41
C HIS A 152 -7.51 14.50 -1.08
N THR A 153 -6.50 15.25 -1.53
CA THR A 153 -6.37 15.69 -2.92
C THR A 153 -6.20 14.51 -3.88
N ALA A 154 -5.25 13.60 -3.63
CA ALA A 154 -4.99 12.46 -4.50
C ALA A 154 -6.19 11.50 -4.59
N ALA A 155 -6.78 11.15 -3.44
CA ALA A 155 -7.96 10.28 -3.40
C ALA A 155 -9.17 10.93 -4.07
N GLY A 156 -9.38 12.24 -3.87
CA GLY A 156 -10.43 13.02 -4.53
C GLY A 156 -10.28 13.05 -6.06
N LEU A 157 -9.06 13.22 -6.57
CA LEU A 157 -8.76 13.17 -8.01
C LEU A 157 -9.03 11.78 -8.60
N LEU A 158 -8.53 10.73 -7.94
CA LEU A 158 -8.77 9.35 -8.39
C LEU A 158 -10.27 9.04 -8.48
N SER A 159 -11.04 9.42 -7.46
CA SER A 159 -12.51 9.30 -7.46
C SER A 159 -13.17 10.13 -8.57
N THR A 160 -12.75 11.38 -8.75
CA THR A 160 -13.30 12.28 -9.79
C THR A 160 -13.03 11.76 -11.20
N TRP A 161 -11.92 11.05 -11.42
CA TRP A 161 -11.62 10.37 -12.69
C TRP A 161 -12.30 9.00 -12.83
N GLY A 162 -13.27 8.69 -11.95
CA GLY A 162 -14.12 7.50 -12.06
C GLY A 162 -13.54 6.24 -11.42
N ASN A 163 -12.48 6.33 -10.61
CA ASN A 163 -11.98 5.18 -9.87
C ASN A 163 -12.79 5.02 -8.57
N ASP A 164 -13.60 3.96 -8.49
CA ASP A 164 -14.40 3.65 -7.30
C ASP A 164 -13.51 3.10 -6.18
N SER A 165 -13.59 3.67 -4.97
CA SER A 165 -12.95 3.07 -3.80
C SER A 165 -13.71 1.81 -3.39
N ALA A 166 -13.05 0.66 -3.53
CA ALA A 166 -13.59 -0.66 -3.16
C ALA A 166 -13.24 -1.05 -1.71
N ARG A 167 -12.14 -0.52 -1.17
CA ARG A 167 -11.73 -0.70 0.23
C ARG A 167 -10.92 0.49 0.69
N TRP A 168 -11.14 0.91 1.93
CA TRP A 168 -10.34 1.92 2.61
C TRP A 168 -10.01 1.45 4.02
N THR A 169 -8.73 1.32 4.32
CA THR A 169 -8.26 0.89 5.63
C THR A 169 -7.30 1.92 6.18
N ASN A 170 -7.80 2.76 7.09
CA ASN A 170 -7.02 3.76 7.81
C ASN A 170 -6.53 3.16 9.14
N THR A 171 -5.21 3.08 9.33
CA THR A 171 -4.62 2.47 10.53
C THR A 171 -3.90 3.46 11.44
N TRP A 172 -3.94 4.76 11.14
CA TRP A 172 -3.23 5.78 11.91
C TRP A 172 -3.62 5.82 13.40
N ASN A 173 -4.91 5.62 13.70
CA ASN A 173 -5.43 5.61 15.08
C ASN A 173 -5.24 4.29 15.82
N ARG A 174 -4.67 3.25 15.19
CA ARG A 174 -4.44 1.97 15.90
C ARG A 174 -3.35 2.18 16.95
N PRO A 175 -3.51 1.67 18.18
CA PRO A 175 -2.50 1.83 19.22
C PRO A 175 -1.18 1.10 18.88
N ALA A 176 -1.26 0.01 18.12
CA ALA A 176 -0.11 -0.78 17.69
C ALA A 176 -0.26 -1.25 16.24
N GLY A 177 0.88 -1.64 15.65
CA GLY A 177 0.97 -2.20 14.31
C GLY A 177 1.01 -1.15 13.20
N TYR A 178 0.96 -1.65 11.96
CA TYR A 178 1.14 -0.91 10.72
C TYR A 178 0.44 0.46 10.67
N LYS A 179 1.16 1.51 10.23
CA LYS A 179 0.70 2.91 10.17
C LYS A 179 0.63 3.43 8.73
N ALA A 180 -0.54 3.43 8.12
CA ALA A 180 -0.78 4.00 6.79
C ALA A 180 -2.27 4.11 6.51
N ILE A 181 -2.61 4.56 5.30
CA ILE A 181 -3.88 4.20 4.67
C ILE A 181 -3.58 3.23 3.54
N ASN A 182 -4.20 2.06 3.57
CA ASN A 182 -4.22 1.12 2.46
C ASN A 182 -5.59 1.18 1.79
N SER A 183 -5.60 1.51 0.49
CA SER A 183 -6.84 1.69 -0.28
C SER A 183 -6.83 0.83 -1.54
N VAL A 184 -8.01 0.32 -1.91
CA VAL A 184 -8.24 -0.44 -3.14
C VAL A 184 -9.23 0.32 -4.00
N TRP A 185 -8.91 0.41 -5.27
CA TRP A 185 -9.66 1.16 -6.27
C TRP A 185 -10.03 0.26 -7.43
N ARG A 186 -11.16 0.53 -8.08
CA ARG A 186 -11.58 -0.13 -9.31
C ARG A 186 -11.43 0.82 -10.48
N ALA A 187 -10.59 0.46 -11.45
CA ALA A 187 -10.41 1.25 -12.66
C ALA A 187 -11.71 1.21 -13.51
N PRO A 188 -12.22 2.36 -14.00
CA PRO A 188 -13.56 2.46 -14.58
C PRO A 188 -13.74 1.65 -15.87
N ARG A 189 -12.72 1.59 -16.73
CA ARG A 189 -12.82 0.92 -18.05
C ARG A 189 -12.57 -0.57 -17.99
N SER A 190 -11.52 -0.99 -17.28
CA SER A 190 -11.10 -2.40 -17.23
C SER A 190 -11.74 -3.18 -16.09
N GLY A 191 -12.31 -2.50 -15.10
CA GLY A 191 -12.76 -3.10 -13.85
C GLY A 191 -11.63 -3.66 -12.98
N GLN A 192 -10.36 -3.52 -13.40
CA GLN A 192 -9.19 -4.01 -12.69
C GLN A 192 -9.09 -3.32 -11.33
N LEU A 193 -8.91 -4.13 -10.28
CA LEU A 193 -8.56 -3.63 -8.97
C LEU A 193 -7.09 -3.23 -8.93
N PHE A 194 -6.80 -2.11 -8.29
CA PHE A 194 -5.44 -1.67 -7.97
C PHE A 194 -5.37 -1.10 -6.56
N GLU A 195 -4.21 -1.24 -5.94
CA GLU A 195 -3.94 -0.73 -4.60
C GLU A 195 -3.21 0.61 -4.67
N VAL A 196 -3.58 1.53 -3.78
CA VAL A 196 -2.77 2.72 -3.49
C VAL A 196 -2.55 2.80 -1.98
N GLN A 197 -1.30 2.79 -1.57
CA GLN A 197 -0.87 2.98 -0.19
C GLN A 197 -0.46 4.43 0.02
N PHE A 198 -0.91 5.04 1.12
CA PHE A 198 -0.58 6.40 1.50
C PHE A 198 0.29 6.38 2.76
N HIS A 199 1.49 6.92 2.65
CA HIS A 199 2.52 6.89 3.68
C HIS A 199 3.13 8.27 3.98
N THR A 200 3.77 8.40 5.13
CA THR A 200 4.86 9.36 5.34
C THR A 200 6.21 8.67 5.15
N PRO A 201 7.33 9.41 5.00
CA PRO A 201 8.66 8.80 4.95
C PRO A 201 8.93 7.85 6.12
N GLU A 202 8.60 8.27 7.34
CA GLU A 202 8.82 7.49 8.57
C GLU A 202 7.97 6.23 8.58
N SER A 203 6.68 6.34 8.18
CA SER A 203 5.81 5.17 8.15
C SER A 203 6.16 4.19 7.03
N LYS A 204 6.75 4.68 5.92
CA LYS A 204 7.27 3.83 4.86
C LYS A 204 8.57 3.13 5.27
N ALA A 205 9.47 3.84 5.93
CA ALA A 205 10.70 3.26 6.48
C ALA A 205 10.38 2.15 7.48
N ALA A 206 9.46 2.41 8.43
CA ALA A 206 8.95 1.42 9.36
C ALA A 206 8.34 0.20 8.64
N GLN A 207 7.57 0.39 7.56
CA GLN A 207 7.07 -0.73 6.75
C GLN A 207 8.20 -1.57 6.16
N LEU A 208 9.23 -0.95 5.59
CA LEU A 208 10.35 -1.67 4.96
C LEU A 208 11.16 -2.47 5.98
N GLU A 209 11.39 -1.90 7.15
CA GLU A 209 12.09 -2.56 8.26
C GLU A 209 11.29 -3.74 8.79
N THR A 210 10.01 -3.51 9.11
CA THR A 210 9.12 -4.56 9.63
C THR A 210 8.79 -5.64 8.61
N HIS A 211 8.93 -5.38 7.30
CA HIS A 211 8.61 -6.38 6.28
C HIS A 211 9.43 -7.66 6.43
N LYS A 212 10.72 -7.55 6.77
CA LYS A 212 11.59 -8.73 7.01
C LYS A 212 11.10 -9.56 8.21
N LEU A 213 10.71 -8.88 9.28
CA LEU A 213 10.18 -9.50 10.50
C LEU A 213 8.85 -10.20 10.20
N TYR A 214 7.98 -9.56 9.42
CA TYR A 214 6.71 -10.14 8.99
C TYR A 214 6.89 -11.38 8.09
N GLU A 215 7.86 -11.34 7.18
CA GLU A 215 8.20 -12.48 6.31
C GLU A 215 8.65 -13.70 7.13
N GLU A 216 9.41 -13.50 8.20
CA GLU A 216 9.80 -14.55 9.14
C GLU A 216 8.59 -15.02 9.98
N GLN A 217 7.80 -14.08 10.52
CA GLN A 217 6.66 -14.38 11.39
C GLN A 217 5.64 -15.29 10.72
N ARG A 218 5.42 -15.13 9.41
CA ARG A 218 4.39 -15.88 8.67
C ARG A 218 4.84 -17.26 8.19
N LEU A 219 6.08 -17.67 8.40
CA LEU A 219 6.53 -19.00 7.99
C LEU A 219 5.82 -20.07 8.84
N PRO A 220 5.32 -21.16 8.25
CA PRO A 220 4.61 -22.21 8.99
C PRO A 220 5.43 -22.87 10.11
N GLY A 221 6.76 -22.77 10.07
CA GLY A 221 7.68 -23.35 11.06
C GLY A 221 8.14 -22.40 12.16
N THR A 222 7.69 -21.13 12.17
CA THR A 222 8.15 -20.15 13.16
C THR A 222 7.55 -20.47 14.54
N PRO A 223 8.36 -20.71 15.59
CA PRO A 223 7.85 -21.07 16.91
C PRO A 223 6.96 -19.97 17.52
N PRO A 224 5.92 -20.30 18.31
CA PRO A 224 5.03 -19.30 18.89
C PRO A 224 5.71 -18.22 19.73
N ALA A 225 6.79 -18.56 20.45
CA ALA A 225 7.59 -17.59 21.20
C ALA A 225 8.27 -16.57 20.27
N ARG A 226 8.82 -17.04 19.14
CA ARG A 226 9.44 -16.18 18.13
C ARG A 226 8.39 -15.32 17.41
N VAL A 227 7.20 -15.85 17.14
CA VAL A 227 6.07 -15.06 16.60
C VAL A 227 5.72 -13.89 17.53
N ARG A 228 5.67 -14.12 18.85
CA ARG A 228 5.41 -13.04 19.82
C ARG A 228 6.52 -11.99 19.83
N GLU A 229 7.78 -12.43 19.86
CA GLU A 229 8.93 -11.53 19.82
C GLU A 229 8.94 -10.65 18.55
N LEU A 230 8.74 -11.27 17.37
CA LEU A 230 8.65 -10.56 16.09
C LEU A 230 7.49 -9.57 16.09
N GLN A 231 6.36 -9.93 16.69
CA GLN A 231 5.19 -9.06 16.78
C GLN A 231 5.44 -7.84 17.69
N GLU A 232 6.12 -8.04 18.82
CA GLU A 232 6.52 -6.97 19.74
C GLU A 232 7.51 -6.01 19.08
N GLN A 233 8.53 -6.52 18.38
CA GLN A 233 9.49 -5.71 17.62
C GLN A 233 8.79 -4.86 16.55
N GLN A 234 7.89 -5.45 15.76
CA GLN A 234 7.13 -4.71 14.76
C GLN A 234 6.24 -3.63 15.40
N ASN A 235 5.60 -3.93 16.52
CA ASN A 235 4.78 -2.97 17.24
C ASN A 235 5.62 -1.80 17.77
N ALA A 236 6.81 -2.06 18.31
CA ALA A 236 7.72 -1.03 18.78
C ALA A 236 8.17 -0.10 17.65
N ILE A 237 8.55 -0.66 16.49
CA ILE A 237 8.95 0.12 15.30
C ILE A 237 7.81 1.03 14.84
N PHE A 238 6.57 0.51 14.73
CA PHE A 238 5.43 1.33 14.32
C PHE A 238 4.93 2.30 15.38
N ALA A 239 5.15 2.03 16.68
CA ALA A 239 4.80 2.95 17.76
C ALA A 239 5.65 4.23 17.72
N ALA A 240 6.89 4.15 17.20
CA ALA A 240 7.77 5.30 17.03
C ALA A 240 7.39 6.20 15.83
N VAL A 241 6.47 5.76 14.96
CA VAL A 241 6.06 6.54 13.77
C VAL A 241 5.16 7.70 14.20
N PRO A 242 5.54 8.97 13.94
CA PRO A 242 4.70 10.12 14.24
C PRO A 242 3.39 10.06 13.45
N VAL A 243 2.26 10.30 14.12
CA VAL A 243 0.95 10.39 13.46
C VAL A 243 0.80 11.76 12.80
N PRO A 244 0.60 11.84 11.47
CA PRO A 244 0.47 13.12 10.79
C PRO A 244 -0.79 13.86 11.23
N PRO A 245 -0.78 15.20 11.30
CA PRO A 245 -1.95 15.99 11.69
C PRO A 245 -3.18 15.63 10.86
N GLY A 246 -4.27 15.23 11.53
CA GLY A 246 -5.55 14.89 10.89
C GLY A 246 -5.61 13.52 10.21
N ALA A 247 -4.52 12.74 10.17
CA ALA A 247 -4.46 11.47 9.45
C ALA A 247 -5.53 10.47 9.92
N GLY A 248 -5.81 10.46 11.22
CA GLY A 248 -6.82 9.62 11.85
C GLY A 248 -8.27 9.89 11.42
N ARG A 249 -8.55 11.06 10.81
CA ARG A 249 -9.90 11.46 10.38
C ARG A 249 -10.13 11.24 8.88
N LEU A 250 -9.11 10.81 8.13
CA LEU A 250 -9.22 10.60 6.69
C LEU A 250 -10.11 9.40 6.36
N THR A 251 -11.17 9.67 5.61
CA THR A 251 -12.12 8.69 5.08
C THR A 251 -11.96 8.54 3.58
N ALA A 252 -12.50 7.45 3.03
CA ALA A 252 -12.58 7.28 1.59
C ALA A 252 -13.38 8.43 0.94
N PRO A 253 -13.04 8.87 -0.27
CA PRO A 253 -13.88 9.82 -0.98
C PRO A 253 -15.26 9.21 -1.25
N ALA A 254 -16.29 10.05 -1.28
CA ALA A 254 -17.64 9.61 -1.59
C ALA A 254 -17.66 8.86 -2.92
N ARG A 255 -18.29 7.69 -2.94
CA ARG A 255 -18.49 6.91 -4.16
C ARG A 255 -19.43 7.69 -5.07
N ARG A 256 -18.95 8.12 -6.23
CA ARG A 256 -19.84 8.64 -7.27
C ARG A 256 -20.45 7.44 -7.98
N LEU A 257 -21.71 7.12 -7.70
CA LEU A 257 -22.46 6.26 -8.60
C LEU A 257 -22.46 6.92 -9.97
N PRO A 258 -22.21 6.19 -11.08
CA PRO A 258 -22.46 6.74 -12.40
C PRO A 258 -23.89 7.25 -12.42
N SER A 259 -24.10 8.51 -12.85
CA SER A 259 -25.46 9.00 -13.07
C SER A 259 -26.17 7.99 -13.98
N PRO A 260 -27.41 7.59 -13.68
CA PRO A 260 -28.16 6.72 -14.58
C PRO A 260 -28.13 7.38 -15.95
N ASP A 261 -27.67 6.64 -16.94
CA ASP A 261 -27.59 7.08 -18.33
C ASP A 261 -28.97 7.68 -18.71
N PRO A 262 -29.05 8.97 -19.09
CA PRO A 262 -30.31 9.54 -19.52
C PRO A 262 -30.94 8.77 -20.70
N ALA A 263 -30.13 8.05 -21.49
CA ALA A 263 -30.59 7.18 -22.58
C ALA A 263 -31.20 5.84 -22.09
N ARG A 264 -31.09 5.50 -20.80
CA ARG A 264 -31.71 4.30 -20.20
C ARG A 264 -33.04 4.60 -19.48
N ARG A 265 -33.57 5.81 -19.59
CA ARG A 265 -34.99 6.06 -19.25
C ARG A 265 -35.84 5.36 -20.31
N LEU A 266 -36.46 4.25 -19.94
CA LEU A 266 -37.52 3.66 -20.74
C LEU A 266 -38.56 4.77 -21.03
N PRO A 267 -39.02 4.93 -22.29
CA PRO A 267 -40.11 5.86 -22.58
C PRO A 267 -41.32 5.50 -21.72
N ALA A 268 -42.01 6.53 -21.21
CA ALA A 268 -43.24 6.32 -20.45
C ALA A 268 -44.23 5.48 -21.30
N PRO A 269 -44.94 4.51 -20.70
CA PRO A 269 -45.92 3.73 -21.43
C PRO A 269 -46.95 4.67 -22.05
N ALA A 270 -47.25 4.47 -23.33
CA ALA A 270 -48.24 5.25 -24.05
C ALA A 270 -49.61 5.13 -23.34
N PRO A 271 -50.39 6.22 -23.26
CA PRO A 271 -51.72 6.16 -22.68
C PRO A 271 -52.60 5.19 -23.49
N ALA A 272 -53.33 4.34 -22.77
CA ALA A 272 -54.25 3.37 -23.37
C ALA A 272 -55.32 4.09 -24.20
N PRO A 273 -55.74 3.53 -25.35
CA PRO A 273 -56.81 4.11 -26.14
C PRO A 273 -58.11 4.10 -25.33
N ALA A 274 -58.76 5.26 -25.24
CA ALA A 274 -60.09 5.38 -24.70
C ALA A 274 -61.05 4.61 -25.62
N GLY A 275 -61.70 3.59 -25.07
CA GLY A 275 -62.89 2.95 -25.64
C GLY A 275 -64.15 3.63 -25.13
#